data_AF-A0A523Z9N7-F1
#
_entry.id   AF-A0A523Z9N7-F1
#
_cell.length_a   1.000
_cell.length_b   1.000
_cell.length_c   1.000
_cell.angle_alpha   90.00
_cell.angle_beta   90.00
_cell.angle_gamma   90.00
#
_symmetry.space_group_name_H-M   'P 1'
#
loop_
_entity.id
_entity.type
_entity.pdbx_description
1 polymer ?
#
loop_
_entity_poly.entity_id
_entity_poly.type
_entity_poly.pdbx_seq_one_letter_code
_entity_poly.pdbx_strand_id
1 'polypeptide(L)'
;MSLFTERNRKCIAEFTLALAATAVIASLVISDGHVPSVFTTLFFAPIIFLAYRHPLPYSLVVAVIASLSTSPAMGVFGVQMNDSVMPVLWLGWPAVYLFLAVTLNQWANIKTQRDQLDETVEHLLEVQANNDRRQQELETLSVIHSTIMAGNDETAVLEEITRRVAELTGAKLCSLVVSSPDNGEHPYATYGFHKDDFTRLFPNGAPYGEGVAGWSILHRRIATSSDVLQDPRCDGLREFALTTGYRAAAAAPLEFDEGVTAALVICYGEERQFVPEELTRLERLARQTELAISSVRQRESLSRFAFDTALALTEAIESRDPYTGGHCHRLAEQAARVARHLDLPQREIEIVRMGAALHDVGKIIVPDAILKKPG
;
A
#
# COMPACT_ATOMS: atom_id res chain seq x y z
N MET A 1 25.13 11.11 -26.27
CA MET A 1 26.24 12.04 -26.57
C MET A 1 25.93 13.11 -27.64
N SER A 2 24.78 13.10 -28.34
CA SER A 2 24.43 14.11 -29.37
C SER A 2 23.57 15.29 -28.88
N LEU A 3 22.91 15.19 -27.72
CA LEU A 3 22.04 16.26 -27.20
C LEU A 3 22.82 17.48 -26.64
N PHE A 4 24.07 17.29 -26.23
CA PHE A 4 24.91 18.36 -25.67
C PHE A 4 25.47 19.32 -26.74
N THR A 5 25.66 18.85 -27.99
CA THR A 5 26.23 19.66 -29.07
C THR A 5 25.21 20.60 -29.71
N GLU A 6 23.94 20.22 -29.76
CA GLU A 6 22.87 21.02 -30.38
C GLU A 6 22.43 22.19 -29.48
N ARG A 7 22.32 21.96 -28.16
CA ARG A 7 22.04 23.01 -27.16
C ARG A 7 23.15 24.07 -27.12
N ASN A 8 24.42 23.64 -27.21
CA ASN A 8 25.55 24.56 -27.28
C ASN A 8 25.56 25.37 -28.58
N ARG A 9 25.21 24.77 -29.73
CA ARG A 9 25.10 25.51 -31.00
C ARG A 9 24.01 26.57 -30.98
N LYS A 10 22.83 26.27 -30.42
CA LYS A 10 21.74 27.26 -30.25
C LYS A 10 22.14 28.40 -29.32
N CYS A 11 22.76 28.09 -28.19
CA CYS A 11 23.26 29.10 -27.24
C CYS A 11 24.28 30.05 -27.89
N ILE A 12 25.24 29.50 -28.65
CA ILE A 12 26.23 30.31 -29.37
C ILE A 12 25.54 31.21 -30.41
N ALA A 13 24.58 30.68 -31.19
CA ALA A 13 23.86 31.46 -32.19
C ALA A 13 23.07 32.64 -31.58
N GLU A 14 22.33 32.39 -30.50
CA GLU A 14 21.55 33.43 -29.80
C GLU A 14 22.45 34.49 -29.16
N PHE A 15 23.60 34.08 -28.60
CA PHE A 15 24.59 35.01 -28.08
C PHE A 15 25.20 35.88 -29.19
N THR A 16 25.58 35.28 -30.33
CA THR A 16 26.11 36.05 -31.48
C THR A 16 25.09 37.04 -32.03
N LEU A 17 23.81 36.68 -32.06
CA LEU A 17 22.73 37.57 -32.48
C LEU A 17 22.56 38.75 -31.53
N ALA A 18 22.57 38.51 -30.21
CA ALA A 18 22.48 39.56 -29.20
C ALA A 18 23.68 40.53 -29.28
N LEU A 19 24.88 40.01 -29.54
CA LEU A 19 26.09 40.82 -29.73
C LEU A 19 25.99 41.69 -30.98
N ALA A 20 25.54 41.11 -32.10
CA ALA A 20 25.32 41.84 -33.36
C ALA A 20 24.25 42.94 -33.20
N ALA A 21 23.14 42.64 -32.53
CA ALA A 21 22.09 43.62 -32.25
C ALA A 21 22.62 44.79 -31.40
N THR A 22 23.44 44.50 -30.39
CA THR A 22 24.08 45.52 -29.54
C THR A 22 24.99 46.44 -30.34
N ALA A 23 25.77 45.89 -31.28
CA ALA A 23 26.65 46.66 -32.16
C ALA A 23 25.87 47.54 -33.16
N VAL A 24 24.75 47.05 -33.69
CA VAL A 24 23.86 47.83 -34.58
C VAL A 24 23.22 48.99 -33.82
N ILE A 25 22.68 48.73 -32.62
CA ILE A 25 22.09 49.77 -31.76
C ILE A 25 23.14 50.82 -31.39
N ALA A 26 24.38 50.41 -31.09
CA ALA A 26 25.47 51.34 -30.84
C ALA A 26 25.76 52.25 -32.04
N SER A 27 25.83 51.70 -33.25
CA SER A 27 26.01 52.49 -34.47
C SER A 27 24.87 53.49 -34.68
N LEU A 28 23.62 53.08 -34.41
CA LEU A 28 22.45 53.95 -34.54
C LEU A 28 22.45 55.09 -33.51
N VAL A 29 22.80 54.80 -32.26
CA VAL A 29 22.93 55.82 -31.20
C VAL A 29 24.01 56.84 -31.56
N ILE A 30 25.16 56.37 -32.09
CA ILE A 30 26.23 57.24 -32.58
C ILE A 30 25.74 58.09 -33.77
N SER A 31 24.93 57.54 -34.67
CA SER A 31 24.41 58.31 -35.80
C SER A 31 23.34 59.33 -35.39
N ASP A 32 22.55 59.05 -34.36
CA ASP A 32 21.44 59.87 -33.89
C ASP A 32 21.90 61.05 -33.02
N GLY A 33 23.01 60.88 -32.28
CA GLY A 33 23.72 61.96 -31.57
C GLY A 33 23.00 62.63 -30.40
N HIS A 34 21.81 62.15 -30.03
CA HIS A 34 21.03 62.66 -28.91
C HIS A 34 21.05 61.70 -27.73
N VAL A 35 21.25 62.22 -26.51
CA VAL A 35 21.07 61.47 -25.26
C VAL A 35 20.15 62.25 -24.32
N PRO A 36 19.04 61.64 -23.81
CA PRO A 36 18.56 60.28 -24.09
C PRO A 36 17.77 60.18 -25.41
N SER A 37 18.04 59.14 -26.21
CA SER A 37 17.23 58.80 -27.41
C SER A 37 16.54 57.46 -27.27
N VAL A 38 15.53 57.21 -28.11
CA VAL A 38 14.82 55.91 -28.16
C VAL A 38 15.82 54.76 -28.39
N PHE A 39 16.86 54.98 -29.18
CA PHE A 39 17.90 53.99 -29.44
C PHE A 39 18.74 53.65 -28.20
N THR A 40 18.98 54.61 -27.29
CA THR A 40 19.68 54.31 -26.03
C THR A 40 18.90 53.36 -25.12
N THR A 41 17.56 53.37 -25.19
CA THR A 41 16.72 52.45 -24.42
C THR A 41 16.74 51.03 -25.01
N LEU A 42 17.06 50.89 -26.31
CA LEU A 42 17.14 49.58 -26.96
C LEU A 42 18.34 48.74 -26.52
N PHE A 43 19.38 49.34 -25.90
CA PHE A 43 20.51 48.60 -25.34
C PHE A 43 20.11 47.62 -24.23
N PHE A 44 18.98 47.85 -23.56
CA PHE A 44 18.47 46.94 -22.54
C PHE A 44 17.89 45.66 -23.14
N ALA A 45 17.38 45.68 -24.38
CA ALA A 45 16.67 44.55 -24.97
C ALA A 45 17.54 43.29 -25.15
N PRO A 46 18.77 43.35 -25.69
CA PRO A 46 19.67 42.18 -25.76
C PRO A 46 20.07 41.65 -24.38
N ILE A 47 20.27 42.54 -23.40
CA ILE A 47 20.64 42.18 -22.03
C ILE A 47 19.49 41.46 -21.33
N ILE A 48 18.26 41.98 -21.43
CA ILE A 48 17.05 41.35 -20.90
C ILE A 48 16.84 39.96 -21.53
N PHE A 49 16.96 39.85 -22.85
CA PHE A 49 16.81 38.59 -23.57
C PHE A 49 17.81 37.52 -23.10
N LEU A 50 19.09 37.88 -22.98
CA LEU A 50 20.12 36.96 -22.51
C LEU A 50 19.97 36.62 -21.02
N ALA A 51 19.63 37.59 -20.18
CA ALA A 51 19.46 37.38 -18.74
C ALA A 51 18.36 36.36 -18.42
N TYR A 52 17.32 36.29 -19.26
CA TYR A 52 16.21 35.34 -19.12
C TYR A 52 16.49 33.93 -19.66
N ARG A 53 17.35 33.81 -20.67
CA ARG A 53 17.56 32.54 -21.39
C ARG A 53 18.88 31.86 -21.11
N HIS A 54 19.89 32.61 -20.64
CA HIS A 54 21.27 32.15 -20.56
C HIS A 54 21.90 32.47 -19.21
N PRO A 55 22.98 31.76 -18.82
CA PRO A 55 23.71 32.04 -17.58
C PRO A 55 24.26 33.47 -17.51
N LEU A 56 24.41 33.98 -16.29
CA LEU A 56 24.91 35.33 -15.97
C LEU A 56 26.10 35.81 -16.83
N PRO A 57 27.15 35.01 -17.10
CA PRO A 57 28.31 35.46 -17.87
C PRO A 57 27.99 36.03 -19.25
N TYR A 58 26.99 35.47 -19.95
CA TYR A 58 26.61 35.95 -21.29
C TYR A 58 25.96 37.34 -21.23
N SER A 59 25.05 37.54 -20.27
CA SER A 59 24.41 38.84 -20.05
C SER A 59 25.40 39.91 -19.57
N LEU A 60 26.41 39.53 -18.76
CA LEU A 60 27.48 40.43 -18.32
C LEU A 60 28.36 40.90 -19.47
N VAL A 61 28.75 39.99 -20.38
CA VAL A 61 29.59 40.36 -21.54
C VAL A 61 28.87 41.39 -22.42
N VAL A 62 27.57 41.18 -22.69
CA VAL A 62 26.79 42.13 -23.49
C VAL A 62 26.55 43.45 -22.74
N ALA A 63 26.33 43.42 -21.43
CA ALA A 63 26.22 44.63 -20.60
C ALA A 63 27.51 45.46 -20.60
N VAL A 64 28.68 44.81 -20.50
CA VAL A 64 29.99 45.47 -20.58
C VAL A 64 30.21 46.10 -21.96
N ILE A 65 29.86 45.40 -23.05
CA ILE A 65 29.99 45.93 -24.41
C ILE A 65 29.06 47.15 -24.60
N ALA A 66 27.78 47.04 -24.22
CA ALA A 66 26.82 48.14 -24.29
C ALA A 66 27.29 49.36 -23.48
N SER A 67 27.87 49.13 -22.30
CA SER A 67 28.47 50.14 -21.44
C SER A 67 29.67 50.84 -22.09
N LEU A 68 30.57 50.09 -22.71
CA LEU A 68 31.74 50.62 -23.42
C LEU A 68 31.35 51.37 -24.70
N SER A 69 30.22 51.03 -25.33
CA SER A 69 29.74 51.72 -26.52
C SER A 69 28.98 53.02 -26.21
N THR A 70 28.33 53.11 -25.05
CA THR A 70 27.56 54.30 -24.64
C THR A 70 28.42 55.37 -23.97
N SER A 71 29.50 55.00 -23.26
CA SER A 71 30.36 55.94 -22.53
C SER A 71 31.14 56.94 -23.42
N PRO A 72 31.74 56.52 -24.57
CA PRO A 72 32.41 57.44 -25.51
C PRO A 72 31.43 58.31 -26.33
N ALA A 73 30.19 57.83 -26.51
CA ALA A 73 29.14 58.51 -27.24
C ALA A 73 28.55 59.73 -26.50
N MET A 74 29.08 60.12 -25.34
CA MET A 74 28.72 61.39 -24.68
C MET A 74 29.78 62.49 -24.94
N GLY A 75 31.06 62.12 -25.10
CA GLY A 75 32.15 63.08 -25.34
C GLY A 75 32.28 63.53 -26.80
N VAL A 76 31.88 62.68 -27.75
CA VAL A 76 31.95 62.96 -29.20
C VAL A 76 30.86 63.95 -29.66
N PHE A 77 29.79 64.15 -28.89
CA PHE A 77 28.60 64.91 -29.32
C PHE A 77 28.48 66.31 -28.72
N GLY A 78 29.56 66.85 -28.15
CA GLY A 78 29.59 68.25 -27.72
C GLY A 78 28.62 68.60 -26.59
N VAL A 79 28.12 67.61 -25.85
CA VAL A 79 27.33 67.85 -24.63
C VAL A 79 28.27 68.46 -23.59
N GLN A 80 28.22 69.78 -23.40
CA GLN A 80 28.91 70.46 -22.31
C GLN A 80 28.23 70.11 -21.00
N MET A 81 28.65 68.99 -20.41
CA MET A 81 28.34 68.68 -19.02
C MET A 81 29.37 69.34 -18.13
N ASN A 82 28.92 69.90 -17.01
CA ASN A 82 29.81 70.41 -15.96
C ASN A 82 30.83 69.32 -15.58
N ASP A 83 32.12 69.65 -15.50
CA ASP A 83 33.22 68.73 -15.15
C ASP A 83 32.96 67.97 -13.83
N SER A 84 32.11 68.54 -12.98
CA SER A 84 31.65 67.96 -11.71
C SER A 84 30.70 66.76 -11.88
N VAL A 85 29.98 66.65 -13.00
CA VAL A 85 28.89 65.68 -13.25
C VAL A 85 29.32 64.57 -14.22
N MET A 86 30.30 64.86 -15.08
CA MET A 86 30.87 63.91 -16.04
C MET A 86 31.30 62.56 -15.41
N PRO A 87 32.04 62.53 -14.29
CA PRO A 87 32.46 61.28 -13.65
C PRO A 87 31.29 60.43 -13.16
N VAL A 88 30.20 61.07 -12.71
CA VAL A 88 29.02 60.40 -12.14
C VAL A 88 28.21 59.70 -13.22
N LEU A 89 28.05 60.32 -14.40
CA LEU A 89 27.34 59.70 -15.52
C LEU A 89 28.18 58.65 -16.24
N TRP A 90 29.50 58.83 -16.30
CA TRP A 90 30.44 57.84 -16.83
C TRP A 90 30.46 56.53 -16.03
N LEU A 91 30.35 56.61 -14.70
CA LEU A 91 30.29 55.44 -13.83
C LEU A 91 28.86 54.92 -13.62
N GLY A 92 27.85 55.78 -13.74
CA GLY A 92 26.45 55.46 -13.44
C GLY A 92 25.80 54.50 -14.43
N TRP A 93 25.92 54.74 -15.75
CA TRP A 93 25.30 53.87 -16.76
C TRP A 93 25.86 52.44 -16.81
N PRO A 94 27.19 52.22 -16.75
CA PRO A 94 27.76 50.88 -16.61
C PRO A 94 27.20 50.12 -15.41
N ALA A 95 27.08 50.79 -14.26
CA ALA A 95 26.55 50.21 -13.04
C ALA A 95 25.07 49.81 -13.20
N VAL A 96 24.26 50.61 -13.90
CA VAL A 96 22.85 50.30 -14.19
C VAL A 96 22.72 49.06 -15.09
N TYR A 97 23.52 48.96 -16.17
CA TYR A 97 23.49 47.80 -17.06
C TYR A 97 23.93 46.50 -16.35
N LEU A 98 24.98 46.58 -15.53
CA LEU A 98 25.46 45.42 -14.76
C LEU A 98 24.44 44.99 -13.71
N PHE A 99 23.88 45.95 -12.98
CA PHE A 99 22.86 45.71 -11.96
C PHE A 99 21.60 45.08 -12.57
N LEU A 100 21.16 45.57 -13.73
CA LEU A 100 20.01 45.00 -14.44
C LEU A 100 20.29 43.56 -14.91
N ALA A 101 21.49 43.30 -15.47
CA ALA A 101 21.85 41.95 -15.92
C ALA A 101 21.87 40.94 -14.75
N VAL A 102 22.46 41.33 -13.62
CA VAL A 102 22.51 40.50 -12.41
C VAL A 102 21.13 40.28 -11.82
N THR A 103 20.33 41.34 -11.64
CA THR A 103 19.00 41.24 -11.02
C THR A 103 18.03 40.41 -11.87
N LEU A 104 18.02 40.61 -13.19
CA LEU A 104 17.17 39.82 -14.09
C LEU A 104 17.59 38.36 -14.15
N ASN A 105 18.90 38.07 -14.18
CA ASN A 105 19.38 36.70 -14.18
C ASN A 105 19.11 35.99 -12.86
N GLN A 106 19.30 36.67 -11.72
CA GLN A 106 18.91 36.15 -10.41
C GLN A 106 17.42 35.86 -10.35
N TRP A 107 16.58 36.78 -10.82
CA TRP A 107 15.13 36.58 -10.84
C TRP A 107 14.72 35.39 -11.72
N ALA A 108 15.29 35.25 -12.93
CA ALA A 108 15.02 34.12 -13.81
C ALA A 108 15.46 32.77 -13.20
N ASN A 109 16.61 32.74 -12.52
CA ASN A 109 17.09 31.57 -11.80
C ASN A 109 16.16 31.20 -10.63
N ILE A 110 15.76 32.17 -9.81
CA ILE A 110 14.83 31.97 -8.69
C ILE A 110 13.49 31.43 -9.20
N LYS A 111 12.98 31.99 -10.30
CA LYS A 111 11.73 31.51 -10.90
C LYS A 111 11.84 30.06 -11.36
N THR A 112 12.92 29.71 -12.06
CA THR A 112 13.16 28.33 -12.52
C THR A 112 13.29 27.35 -11.34
N GLN A 113 13.99 27.76 -10.28
CA GLN A 113 14.11 26.96 -9.06
C GLN A 113 12.76 26.79 -8.35
N ARG A 114 11.92 27.82 -8.32
CA ARG A 114 10.58 27.75 -7.73
C ARG A 114 9.69 26.79 -8.52
N ASP A 115 9.68 26.91 -9.84
CA ASP A 115 8.88 26.03 -10.70
C ASP A 115 9.31 24.55 -10.53
N GLN A 116 10.61 24.27 -10.41
CA GLN A 116 11.12 22.93 -10.12
C GLN A 116 10.76 22.43 -8.70
N LEU A 117 10.75 23.34 -7.72
CA LEU A 117 10.37 23.01 -6.35
C LEU A 117 8.89 22.66 -6.28
N ASP A 118 8.03 23.44 -6.95
CA ASP A 118 6.59 23.21 -7.00
C ASP A 118 6.27 21.82 -7.61
N GLU A 119 6.93 21.46 -8.73
CA GLU A 119 6.80 20.13 -9.36
C GLU A 119 7.32 18.99 -8.46
N THR A 120 8.43 19.22 -7.74
CA THR A 120 8.98 18.24 -6.80
C THR A 120 8.05 18.03 -5.60
N VAL A 121 7.45 19.11 -5.09
CA VAL A 121 6.49 19.05 -3.97
C VAL A 121 5.23 18.28 -4.39
N GLU A 122 4.67 18.55 -5.58
CA GLU A 122 3.53 17.77 -6.10
C GLU A 122 3.87 16.28 -6.19
N HIS A 123 5.01 15.93 -6.78
CA HIS A 123 5.44 14.53 -6.89
C HIS A 123 5.66 13.88 -5.52
N LEU A 124 6.22 14.60 -4.55
CA LEU A 124 6.38 14.10 -3.18
C LEU A 124 5.04 13.85 -2.49
N LEU A 125 4.06 14.75 -2.67
CA LEU A 125 2.71 14.58 -2.11
C LEU A 125 2.02 13.34 -2.72
N GLU A 126 2.15 13.11 -4.02
CA GLU A 126 1.62 11.91 -4.68
C GLU A 126 2.28 10.62 -4.17
N VAL A 127 3.61 10.61 -4.05
CA VAL A 127 4.36 9.46 -3.52
C VAL A 127 3.99 9.18 -2.07
N GLN A 128 3.84 10.22 -1.26
CA GLN A 128 3.48 10.10 0.14
C GLN A 128 2.05 9.55 0.29
N ALA A 129 1.08 10.05 -0.47
CA ALA A 129 -0.27 9.51 -0.48
C ALA A 129 -0.32 8.03 -0.91
N ASN A 130 0.51 7.62 -1.86
CA ASN A 130 0.60 6.23 -2.29
C ASN A 130 1.27 5.32 -1.24
N ASN A 131 2.31 5.82 -0.56
CA ASN A 131 2.96 5.12 0.53
C ASN A 131 2.03 4.96 1.73
N ASP A 132 1.29 6.00 2.13
CA ASP A 132 0.32 5.94 3.22
C ASP A 132 -0.77 4.90 2.90
N ARG A 133 -1.26 4.87 1.66
CA ARG A 133 -2.23 3.87 1.18
C ARG A 133 -1.67 2.45 1.24
N ARG A 134 -0.42 2.24 0.79
CA ARG A 134 0.27 0.94 0.91
C ARG A 134 0.51 0.54 2.35
N GLN A 135 0.88 1.48 3.21
CA GLN A 135 1.16 1.23 4.62
C GLN A 135 -0.11 0.87 5.39
N GLN A 136 -1.22 1.55 5.11
CA GLN A 136 -2.53 1.23 5.68
C GLN A 136 -3.04 -0.15 5.21
N GLU A 137 -2.77 -0.51 3.95
CA GLU A 137 -3.02 -1.86 3.43
C GLU A 137 -2.14 -2.92 4.11
N LEU A 138 -0.86 -2.62 4.36
CA LEU A 138 0.09 -3.51 5.06
C LEU A 138 -0.21 -3.64 6.56
N GLU A 139 -0.70 -2.59 7.21
CA GLU A 139 -1.14 -2.62 8.61
C GLU A 139 -2.40 -3.48 8.77
N THR A 140 -3.36 -3.34 7.85
CA THR A 140 -4.54 -4.22 7.77
C THR A 140 -4.13 -5.68 7.57
N LEU A 141 -3.13 -5.92 6.70
CA LEU A 141 -2.53 -7.24 6.47
C LEU A 141 -1.80 -7.81 7.71
N SER A 142 -1.10 -6.95 8.46
CA SER A 142 -0.26 -7.35 9.60
C SER A 142 -1.08 -7.75 10.84
N VAL A 143 -2.20 -7.09 11.10
CA VAL A 143 -3.08 -7.40 12.25
C VAL A 143 -3.74 -8.77 12.07
N ILE A 144 -4.18 -9.08 10.85
CA ILE A 144 -4.72 -10.40 10.51
C ILE A 144 -3.60 -11.45 10.61
N HIS A 145 -2.44 -11.19 10.00
CA HIS A 145 -1.30 -12.11 9.99
C HIS A 145 -0.74 -12.42 11.39
N SER A 146 -0.58 -11.41 12.26
CA SER A 146 -0.08 -11.61 13.62
C SER A 146 -1.02 -12.44 14.49
N THR A 147 -2.33 -12.33 14.28
CA THR A 147 -3.31 -13.16 14.99
C THR A 147 -3.28 -14.62 14.50
N ILE A 148 -3.18 -14.83 13.18
CA ILE A 148 -3.02 -16.17 12.58
C ILE A 148 -1.75 -16.87 13.10
N MET A 149 -0.67 -16.11 13.29
CA MET A 149 0.59 -16.65 13.80
C MET A 149 0.55 -16.95 15.31
N ALA A 150 -0.29 -16.26 16.08
CA ALA A 150 -0.39 -16.43 17.53
C ALA A 150 -1.37 -17.54 17.96
N GLY A 151 -2.39 -17.85 17.15
CA GLY A 151 -3.38 -18.87 17.45
C GLY A 151 -2.99 -20.27 16.97
N ASN A 152 -3.13 -21.27 17.84
CA ASN A 152 -3.07 -22.70 17.46
C ASN A 152 -4.46 -23.30 17.20
N ASP A 153 -5.53 -22.50 17.32
CA ASP A 153 -6.92 -22.92 17.18
C ASP A 153 -7.59 -22.12 16.04
N GLU A 154 -8.04 -22.84 15.00
CA GLU A 154 -8.77 -22.30 13.84
C GLU A 154 -9.96 -21.42 14.27
N THR A 155 -10.68 -21.83 15.31
CA THR A 155 -11.88 -21.12 15.78
C THR A 155 -11.54 -19.74 16.34
N ALA A 156 -10.52 -19.67 17.20
CA ALA A 156 -10.09 -18.43 17.83
C ALA A 156 -9.54 -17.41 16.82
N VAL A 157 -8.80 -17.89 15.81
CA VAL A 157 -8.29 -17.05 14.72
C VAL A 157 -9.45 -16.46 13.92
N LEU A 158 -10.48 -17.26 13.62
CA LEU A 158 -11.63 -16.81 12.84
C LEU A 158 -12.54 -15.84 13.59
N GLU A 159 -12.69 -16.01 14.90
CA GLU A 159 -13.41 -15.08 15.76
C GLU A 159 -12.67 -13.72 15.87
N GLU A 160 -11.34 -13.70 15.90
CA GLU A 160 -10.60 -12.44 15.78
C GLU A 160 -10.80 -11.80 14.41
N ILE A 161 -10.66 -12.57 13.32
CA ILE A 161 -10.80 -12.03 11.95
C ILE A 161 -12.17 -11.36 11.79
N THR A 162 -13.25 -12.04 12.18
CA THR A 162 -14.61 -11.49 12.09
C THR A 162 -14.80 -10.23 12.94
N ARG A 163 -14.23 -10.18 14.15
CA ARG A 163 -14.23 -8.95 14.96
C ARG A 163 -13.48 -7.80 14.30
N ARG A 164 -12.28 -8.04 13.75
CA ARG A 164 -11.47 -7.02 13.08
C ARG A 164 -12.12 -6.50 11.82
N VAL A 165 -12.72 -7.38 11.03
CA VAL A 165 -13.50 -6.98 9.85
C VAL A 165 -14.68 -6.09 10.27
N ALA A 166 -15.38 -6.42 11.36
CA ALA A 166 -16.46 -5.59 11.87
C ALA A 166 -15.96 -4.19 12.30
N GLU A 167 -14.86 -4.13 13.07
CA GLU A 167 -14.24 -2.88 13.50
C GLU A 167 -13.82 -1.99 12.31
N LEU A 168 -13.17 -2.58 11.30
CA LEU A 168 -12.67 -1.86 10.12
C LEU A 168 -13.79 -1.34 9.21
N THR A 169 -14.89 -2.08 9.13
CA THR A 169 -16.05 -1.72 8.29
C THR A 169 -17.09 -0.88 9.03
N GLY A 170 -16.98 -0.79 10.35
CA GLY A 170 -18.02 -0.19 11.21
C GLY A 170 -19.32 -1.01 11.22
N ALA A 171 -19.25 -2.29 10.88
CA ALA A 171 -20.41 -3.16 10.84
C ALA A 171 -20.92 -3.48 12.25
N LYS A 172 -22.24 -3.52 12.42
CA LYS A 172 -22.88 -3.93 13.67
C LYS A 172 -22.63 -5.41 13.95
N LEU A 173 -22.75 -6.23 12.90
CA LEU A 173 -22.52 -7.67 12.95
C LEU A 173 -21.53 -8.05 11.85
N CYS A 174 -20.69 -9.03 12.13
CA CYS A 174 -19.88 -9.71 11.11
C CYS A 174 -19.95 -11.22 11.34
N SER A 175 -20.06 -12.00 10.29
CA SER A 175 -20.08 -13.46 10.38
C SER A 175 -19.34 -14.09 9.22
N LEU A 176 -18.59 -15.15 9.52
CA LEU A 176 -18.17 -16.13 8.53
C LEU A 176 -19.27 -17.19 8.47
N VAL A 177 -19.96 -17.32 7.33
CA VAL A 177 -21.02 -18.31 7.12
C VAL A 177 -20.46 -19.41 6.23
N VAL A 178 -20.56 -20.65 6.68
CA VAL A 178 -20.15 -21.84 5.91
C VAL A 178 -21.41 -22.55 5.45
N SER A 179 -21.43 -22.93 4.19
CA SER A 179 -22.48 -23.78 3.64
C SER A 179 -22.00 -25.23 3.53
N SER A 180 -22.86 -26.17 3.93
CA SER A 180 -22.73 -27.58 3.63
C SER A 180 -24.02 -28.09 2.96
N PRO A 181 -23.94 -28.95 1.93
CA PRO A 181 -25.12 -29.50 1.25
C PRO A 181 -26.10 -30.22 2.20
N ASP A 182 -25.58 -30.84 3.27
CA ASP A 182 -26.37 -31.69 4.17
C ASP A 182 -26.97 -30.93 5.36
N ASN A 183 -26.35 -29.83 5.78
CA ASN A 183 -26.70 -29.08 6.99
C ASN A 183 -27.08 -27.61 6.72
N GLY A 184 -27.20 -27.20 5.46
CA GLY A 184 -27.50 -25.81 5.13
C GLY A 184 -26.39 -24.84 5.57
N GLU A 185 -26.78 -23.60 5.86
CA GLU A 185 -25.87 -22.51 6.18
C GLU A 185 -25.76 -22.26 7.68
N HIS A 186 -24.52 -22.24 8.19
CA HIS A 186 -24.25 -22.02 9.61
C HIS A 186 -23.15 -20.97 9.82
N PRO A 187 -23.28 -20.12 10.86
CA PRO A 187 -22.22 -19.23 11.27
C PRO A 187 -21.07 -20.01 11.91
N TYR A 188 -19.89 -19.93 11.32
CA TYR A 188 -18.68 -20.57 11.83
C TYR A 188 -17.91 -19.66 12.79
N ALA A 189 -17.91 -18.35 12.55
CA ALA A 189 -17.35 -17.34 13.45
C ALA A 189 -18.22 -16.09 13.41
N THR A 190 -18.43 -15.44 14.55
CA THR A 190 -19.42 -14.37 14.70
C THR A 190 -18.89 -13.22 15.54
N TYR A 191 -19.33 -12.01 15.18
CA TYR A 191 -19.18 -10.80 15.96
C TYR A 191 -20.53 -10.07 16.02
N GLY A 192 -20.88 -9.59 17.21
CA GLY A 192 -22.13 -8.84 17.47
C GLY A 192 -23.36 -9.71 17.75
N PHE A 193 -23.23 -11.05 17.71
CA PHE A 193 -24.25 -12.01 18.16
C PHE A 193 -23.61 -13.34 18.57
N HIS A 194 -24.30 -14.14 19.38
CA HIS A 194 -23.87 -15.48 19.75
C HIS A 194 -24.38 -16.52 18.76
N LYS A 195 -23.55 -17.53 18.44
CA LYS A 195 -23.91 -18.67 17.58
C LYS A 195 -25.19 -19.36 18.06
N ASP A 196 -25.36 -19.50 19.38
CA ASP A 196 -26.54 -20.12 19.99
C ASP A 196 -27.85 -19.41 19.65
N ASP A 197 -27.83 -18.08 19.48
CA ASP A 197 -29.03 -17.32 19.10
C ASP A 197 -29.46 -17.66 17.68
N PHE A 198 -28.49 -17.88 16.78
CA PHE A 198 -28.77 -18.37 15.43
C PHE A 198 -29.27 -19.81 15.46
N THR A 199 -28.60 -20.70 16.19
CA THR A 199 -28.98 -22.12 16.27
C THR A 199 -30.38 -22.33 16.88
N ARG A 200 -30.83 -21.45 17.78
CA ARG A 200 -32.20 -21.49 18.31
C ARG A 200 -33.27 -21.26 17.25
N LEU A 201 -33.00 -20.34 16.31
CA LEU A 201 -33.91 -20.02 15.21
C LEU A 201 -33.76 -21.02 14.05
N PHE A 202 -32.55 -21.50 13.81
CA PHE A 202 -32.19 -22.41 12.73
C PHE A 202 -31.43 -23.64 13.25
N PRO A 203 -32.11 -24.58 13.93
CA PRO A 203 -31.44 -25.76 14.51
C PRO A 203 -30.82 -26.68 13.46
N ASN A 204 -31.34 -26.68 12.23
CA ASN A 204 -30.84 -27.46 11.10
C ASN A 204 -30.09 -26.59 10.07
N GLY A 205 -29.67 -25.37 10.45
CA GLY A 205 -29.05 -24.41 9.54
C GLY A 205 -30.07 -23.59 8.76
N ALA A 206 -29.63 -22.44 8.26
CA ALA A 206 -30.45 -21.64 7.35
C ALA A 206 -30.55 -22.35 5.98
N PRO A 207 -31.67 -22.18 5.26
CA PRO A 207 -31.84 -22.80 3.95
C PRO A 207 -30.73 -22.38 2.99
N TYR A 208 -30.20 -23.34 2.24
CA TYR A 208 -29.11 -23.08 1.31
C TYR A 208 -29.52 -22.10 0.21
N GLY A 209 -28.72 -21.06 0.01
CA GLY A 209 -28.97 -20.06 -1.02
C GLY A 209 -29.86 -18.89 -0.58
N GLU A 210 -30.36 -18.91 0.66
CA GLU A 210 -31.13 -17.81 1.21
C GLU A 210 -30.24 -16.71 1.79
N GLY A 211 -30.81 -15.51 1.82
CA GLY A 211 -30.14 -14.31 2.27
C GLY A 211 -29.05 -13.82 1.30
N VAL A 212 -28.37 -12.78 1.77
CA VAL A 212 -27.24 -12.20 1.05
C VAL A 212 -26.05 -13.17 1.04
N ALA A 213 -25.85 -13.94 2.11
CA ALA A 213 -24.79 -14.93 2.24
C ALA A 213 -24.97 -16.10 1.27
N GLY A 214 -26.12 -16.78 1.32
CA GLY A 214 -26.42 -17.90 0.44
C GLY A 214 -26.45 -17.52 -1.03
N TRP A 215 -27.01 -16.35 -1.37
CA TRP A 215 -26.95 -15.86 -2.75
C TRP A 215 -25.50 -15.64 -3.21
N SER A 216 -24.65 -15.06 -2.35
CA SER A 216 -23.24 -14.79 -2.65
C SER A 216 -22.46 -16.08 -2.90
N ILE A 217 -22.69 -17.09 -2.05
CA ILE A 217 -22.12 -18.44 -2.15
C ILE A 217 -22.52 -19.10 -3.48
N LEU A 218 -23.83 -19.13 -3.77
CA LEU A 218 -24.37 -19.78 -4.98
C LEU A 218 -23.84 -19.17 -6.27
N HIS A 219 -23.76 -17.84 -6.34
CA HIS A 219 -23.42 -17.12 -7.57
C HIS A 219 -21.93 -16.77 -7.65
N ARG A 220 -21.15 -17.05 -6.60
CA ARG A 220 -19.72 -16.71 -6.49
C ARG A 220 -19.45 -15.24 -6.77
N ARG A 221 -20.30 -14.39 -6.21
CA ARG A 221 -20.25 -12.93 -6.41
C ARG A 221 -20.64 -12.21 -5.13
N ILE A 222 -20.18 -10.97 -5.02
CA ILE A 222 -20.63 -10.08 -3.95
C ILE A 222 -22.14 -9.88 -4.06
N ALA A 223 -22.82 -10.02 -2.93
CA ALA A 223 -24.24 -9.77 -2.80
C ALA A 223 -24.43 -8.63 -1.81
N THR A 224 -25.42 -7.77 -2.07
CA THR A 224 -25.78 -6.68 -1.18
C THR A 224 -27.29 -6.60 -1.06
N SER A 225 -27.76 -6.09 0.07
CA SER A 225 -29.14 -5.72 0.33
C SER A 225 -29.16 -4.44 1.15
N SER A 226 -29.84 -3.42 0.63
CA SER A 226 -29.98 -2.13 1.31
C SER A 226 -31.04 -2.14 2.41
N ASP A 227 -32.01 -3.04 2.30
CA ASP A 227 -32.99 -3.36 3.33
C ASP A 227 -33.39 -4.84 3.26
N VAL A 228 -32.82 -5.65 4.14
CA VAL A 228 -33.04 -7.11 4.22
C VAL A 228 -34.49 -7.45 4.57
N LEU A 229 -35.24 -6.53 5.18
CA LEU A 229 -36.65 -6.77 5.48
C LEU A 229 -37.53 -6.66 4.23
N GLN A 230 -37.08 -5.93 3.21
CA GLN A 230 -37.78 -5.76 1.93
C GLN A 230 -37.21 -6.62 0.80
N ASP A 231 -36.12 -7.35 1.05
CA ASP A 231 -35.46 -8.20 0.07
C ASP A 231 -36.02 -9.63 0.13
N PRO A 232 -36.70 -10.12 -0.93
CA PRO A 232 -37.27 -11.46 -0.95
C PRO A 232 -36.24 -12.58 -0.75
N ARG A 233 -34.97 -12.33 -1.08
CA ARG A 233 -33.89 -13.30 -0.83
C ARG A 233 -33.70 -13.55 0.67
N CYS A 234 -34.03 -12.58 1.52
CA CYS A 234 -33.80 -12.65 2.96
C CYS A 234 -35.04 -13.10 3.76
N ASP A 235 -36.11 -13.55 3.09
CA ASP A 235 -37.38 -13.88 3.75
C ASP A 235 -37.23 -14.93 4.86
N GLY A 236 -36.46 -16.01 4.65
CA GLY A 236 -36.25 -17.02 5.68
C GLY A 236 -35.30 -16.61 6.81
N LEU A 237 -34.55 -15.50 6.64
CA LEU A 237 -33.72 -14.91 7.69
C LEU A 237 -34.38 -13.70 8.36
N ARG A 238 -35.63 -13.36 8.01
CA ARG A 238 -36.31 -12.15 8.49
C ARG A 238 -36.44 -12.11 10.02
N GLU A 239 -36.76 -13.23 10.66
CA GLU A 239 -36.87 -13.32 12.12
C GLU A 239 -35.53 -13.04 12.83
N PHE A 240 -34.43 -13.55 12.26
CA PHE A 240 -33.09 -13.28 12.76
C PHE A 240 -32.70 -11.81 12.56
N ALA A 241 -33.03 -11.21 11.42
CA ALA A 241 -32.81 -9.79 11.14
C ALA A 241 -33.53 -8.88 12.14
N LEU A 242 -34.78 -9.21 12.50
CA LEU A 242 -35.55 -8.47 13.50
C LEU A 242 -34.96 -8.64 14.91
N THR A 243 -34.58 -9.86 15.28
CA THR A 243 -34.05 -10.18 16.62
C THR A 243 -32.70 -9.52 16.88
N THR A 244 -31.81 -9.53 15.89
CA THR A 244 -30.47 -8.92 15.99
C THR A 244 -30.46 -7.45 15.57
N GLY A 245 -31.54 -6.99 14.93
CA GLY A 245 -31.77 -5.60 14.54
C GLY A 245 -30.80 -5.10 13.47
N TYR A 246 -30.56 -5.88 12.41
CA TYR A 246 -29.88 -5.39 11.20
C TYR A 246 -30.88 -5.14 10.06
N ARG A 247 -30.54 -4.17 9.22
CA ARG A 247 -31.37 -3.68 8.11
C ARG A 247 -30.62 -3.77 6.79
N ALA A 248 -29.33 -3.48 6.72
CA ALA A 248 -28.54 -3.68 5.50
C ALA A 248 -27.50 -4.77 5.69
N ALA A 249 -27.19 -5.50 4.61
CA ALA A 249 -26.17 -6.55 4.63
C ALA A 249 -25.40 -6.62 3.31
N ALA A 250 -24.11 -6.96 3.39
CA ALA A 250 -23.28 -7.29 2.25
C ALA A 250 -22.50 -8.57 2.54
N ALA A 251 -22.37 -9.43 1.54
CA ALA A 251 -21.63 -10.67 1.63
C ALA A 251 -20.66 -10.81 0.46
N ALA A 252 -19.45 -11.26 0.75
CA ALA A 252 -18.46 -11.65 -0.26
C ALA A 252 -18.12 -13.13 -0.10
N PRO A 253 -18.02 -13.89 -1.21
CA PRO A 253 -17.76 -15.31 -1.15
C PRO A 253 -16.30 -15.58 -0.76
N LEU A 254 -16.05 -16.70 -0.11
CA LEU A 254 -14.73 -17.32 0.05
C LEU A 254 -14.77 -18.70 -0.61
N GLU A 255 -13.76 -18.99 -1.43
CA GLU A 255 -13.65 -20.28 -2.11
C GLU A 255 -12.52 -21.09 -1.48
N PHE A 256 -12.80 -22.35 -1.12
CA PHE A 256 -11.80 -23.28 -0.62
C PHE A 256 -11.68 -24.50 -1.55
N ASP A 257 -10.48 -25.07 -1.63
CA ASP A 257 -10.15 -26.17 -2.57
C ASP A 257 -11.03 -27.43 -2.40
N GLU A 258 -11.61 -27.66 -1.22
CA GLU A 258 -12.39 -28.86 -0.88
C GLU A 258 -13.90 -28.73 -1.18
N GLY A 259 -14.32 -27.74 -1.96
CA GLY A 259 -15.74 -27.53 -2.31
C GLY A 259 -16.58 -26.92 -1.19
N VAL A 260 -15.97 -26.64 -0.03
CA VAL A 260 -16.57 -25.79 1.02
C VAL A 260 -16.67 -24.38 0.47
N THR A 261 -17.90 -23.86 0.41
CA THR A 261 -18.15 -22.49 -0.03
C THR A 261 -18.65 -21.70 1.17
N ALA A 262 -17.99 -20.58 1.45
CA ALA A 262 -18.32 -19.73 2.58
C ALA A 262 -18.58 -18.29 2.13
N ALA A 263 -19.13 -17.48 3.02
CA ALA A 263 -19.27 -16.05 2.80
C ALA A 263 -18.81 -15.26 4.04
N LEU A 264 -18.11 -14.16 3.80
CA LEU A 264 -17.85 -13.12 4.80
C LEU A 264 -19.00 -12.12 4.71
N VAL A 265 -19.76 -12.02 5.79
CA VAL A 265 -21.00 -11.24 5.85
C VAL A 265 -20.83 -10.08 6.83
N ILE A 266 -21.17 -8.88 6.41
CA ILE A 266 -21.23 -7.68 7.25
C ILE A 266 -22.66 -7.13 7.25
N CYS A 267 -23.16 -6.77 8.43
CA CYS A 267 -24.52 -6.24 8.61
C CYS A 267 -24.53 -4.92 9.38
N TYR A 268 -25.48 -4.04 9.03
CA TYR A 268 -25.65 -2.71 9.62
C TYR A 268 -27.07 -2.54 10.17
N GLY A 269 -27.22 -1.76 11.24
CA GLY A 269 -28.50 -1.53 11.92
C GLY A 269 -29.50 -0.65 11.15
N GLU A 270 -29.02 0.05 10.12
CA GLU A 270 -29.78 1.02 9.33
C GLU A 270 -29.84 0.63 7.86
N GLU A 271 -30.82 1.18 7.15
CA GLU A 271 -30.89 1.07 5.69
C GLU A 271 -29.68 1.78 5.07
N ARG A 272 -29.02 1.13 4.12
CA ARG A 272 -27.79 1.65 3.55
C ARG A 272 -27.57 1.17 2.14
N GLN A 273 -27.12 2.05 1.26
CA GLN A 273 -26.56 1.66 -0.04
C GLN A 273 -25.05 1.49 0.07
N PHE A 274 -24.52 0.48 -0.60
CA PHE A 274 -23.08 0.20 -0.62
C PHE A 274 -22.45 0.85 -1.85
N VAL A 275 -21.41 1.65 -1.64
CA VAL A 275 -20.65 2.22 -2.77
C VAL A 275 -19.62 1.21 -3.29
N PRO A 276 -19.23 1.26 -4.58
CA PRO A 276 -18.29 0.30 -5.16
C PRO A 276 -16.99 0.15 -4.38
N GLU A 277 -16.45 1.24 -3.82
CA GLU A 277 -15.21 1.21 -3.04
C GLU A 277 -15.34 0.37 -1.76
N GLU A 278 -16.52 0.34 -1.12
CA GLU A 278 -16.78 -0.48 0.06
C GLU A 278 -16.85 -1.96 -0.30
N LEU A 279 -17.46 -2.27 -1.44
CA LEU A 279 -17.54 -3.65 -1.94
C LEU A 279 -16.16 -4.17 -2.35
N THR A 280 -15.35 -3.35 -3.01
CA THR A 280 -13.96 -3.69 -3.31
C THR A 280 -13.14 -3.92 -2.04
N ARG A 281 -13.37 -3.15 -0.96
CA ARG A 281 -12.73 -3.40 0.34
C ARG A 281 -13.19 -4.72 0.95
N LEU A 282 -14.50 -5.01 0.95
CA LEU A 282 -15.05 -6.25 1.48
C LEU A 282 -14.51 -7.47 0.73
N GLU A 283 -14.42 -7.42 -0.60
CA GLU A 283 -13.85 -8.48 -1.44
C GLU A 283 -12.39 -8.75 -1.09
N ARG A 284 -11.60 -7.70 -0.88
CA ARG A 284 -10.19 -7.82 -0.46
C ARG A 284 -10.08 -8.47 0.92
N LEU A 285 -10.93 -8.08 1.87
CA LEU A 285 -10.97 -8.67 3.22
C LEU A 285 -11.40 -10.14 3.17
N ALA A 286 -12.37 -10.49 2.33
CA ALA A 286 -12.79 -11.88 2.11
C ALA A 286 -11.64 -12.73 1.58
N ARG A 287 -10.95 -12.27 0.52
CA ARG A 287 -9.78 -13.00 -0.03
C ARG A 287 -8.64 -13.15 0.97
N GLN A 288 -8.42 -12.16 1.82
CA GLN A 288 -7.42 -12.27 2.90
C GLN A 288 -7.84 -13.29 3.96
N THR A 289 -9.13 -13.30 4.32
CA THR A 289 -9.71 -14.27 5.25
C THR A 289 -9.59 -15.69 4.69
N GLU A 290 -9.79 -15.87 3.39
CA GLU A 290 -9.61 -17.15 2.69
C GLU A 290 -8.18 -17.68 2.84
N LEU A 291 -7.18 -16.85 2.50
CA LEU A 291 -5.76 -17.20 2.62
C LEU A 291 -5.36 -17.53 4.06
N ALA A 292 -5.91 -16.78 5.03
CA ALA A 292 -5.69 -17.01 6.44
C ALA A 292 -6.16 -18.40 6.88
N ILE A 293 -7.40 -18.74 6.54
CA ILE A 293 -8.02 -20.03 6.87
C ILE A 293 -7.25 -21.17 6.22
N SER A 294 -6.95 -21.05 4.92
CA SER A 294 -6.20 -22.07 4.18
C SER A 294 -4.82 -22.31 4.79
N SER A 295 -4.13 -21.26 5.25
CA SER A 295 -2.83 -21.39 5.91
C SER A 295 -2.91 -22.14 7.23
N VAL A 296 -3.91 -21.84 8.08
CA VAL A 296 -4.14 -22.54 9.35
C VAL A 296 -4.41 -24.02 9.11
N ARG A 297 -5.33 -24.34 8.18
CA ARG A 297 -5.69 -25.71 7.82
C ARG A 297 -4.51 -26.49 7.27
N GLN A 298 -3.70 -25.88 6.40
CA GLN A 298 -2.51 -26.51 5.85
C GLN A 298 -1.48 -26.83 6.94
N ARG A 299 -1.28 -25.91 7.90
CA ARG A 299 -0.39 -26.13 9.04
C ARG A 299 -0.88 -27.27 9.94
N GLU A 300 -2.18 -27.32 10.23
CA GLU A 300 -2.77 -28.42 11.00
C GLU A 300 -2.64 -29.77 10.28
N SER A 301 -2.95 -29.80 8.97
CA SER A 301 -2.83 -31.01 8.15
C SER A 301 -1.39 -31.54 8.13
N LEU A 302 -0.40 -30.65 7.95
CA LEU A 302 1.00 -31.02 8.01
C LEU A 302 1.41 -31.57 9.38
N SER A 303 0.93 -30.95 10.47
CA SER A 303 1.19 -31.42 11.84
C SER A 303 0.60 -32.82 12.08
N ARG A 304 -0.66 -33.04 11.65
CA ARG A 304 -1.31 -34.37 11.71
C ARG A 304 -0.55 -35.41 10.90
N PHE A 305 -0.21 -35.10 9.65
CA PHE A 305 0.54 -36.00 8.78
C PHE A 305 1.91 -36.38 9.37
N ALA A 306 2.63 -35.42 9.97
CA ALA A 306 3.89 -35.69 10.65
C ALA A 306 3.71 -36.65 11.84
N PHE A 307 2.65 -36.46 12.63
CA PHE A 307 2.33 -37.35 13.75
C PHE A 307 1.92 -38.76 13.29
N ASP A 308 1.09 -38.87 12.25
CA ASP A 308 0.68 -40.16 11.69
C ASP A 308 1.87 -40.91 11.09
N THR A 309 2.79 -40.19 10.44
CA THR A 309 4.05 -40.76 9.93
C THR A 309 4.93 -41.26 11.08
N ALA A 310 5.05 -40.48 12.16
CA ALA A 310 5.78 -40.89 13.36
C ALA A 310 5.19 -42.16 13.98
N LEU A 311 3.84 -42.22 14.09
CA LEU A 311 3.14 -43.40 14.57
C LEU A 311 3.40 -44.62 13.68
N ALA A 312 3.25 -44.49 12.35
CA ALA A 312 3.49 -45.59 11.43
C ALA A 312 4.92 -46.14 11.51
N LEU A 313 5.93 -45.26 11.68
CA LEU A 313 7.32 -45.68 11.91
C LEU A 313 7.46 -46.46 13.23
N THR A 314 6.83 -45.97 14.30
CA THR A 314 6.90 -46.62 15.61
C THR A 314 6.15 -47.94 15.62
N GLU A 315 5.00 -48.06 14.95
CA GLU A 315 4.26 -49.31 14.78
C GLU A 315 5.06 -50.34 13.97
N ALA A 316 5.78 -49.91 12.94
CA ALA A 316 6.68 -50.80 12.19
C ALA A 316 7.81 -51.35 13.09
N ILE A 317 8.34 -50.53 14.00
CA ILE A 317 9.35 -50.96 15.00
C ILE A 317 8.71 -51.89 16.04
N GLU A 318 7.54 -51.52 16.58
CA GLU A 318 6.75 -52.32 17.51
C GLU A 318 6.40 -53.69 16.90
N SER A 319 6.19 -53.80 15.59
CA SER A 319 5.91 -55.10 14.94
C SER A 319 7.04 -56.13 15.07
N ARG A 320 8.27 -55.68 15.35
CA ARG A 320 9.43 -56.55 15.64
C ARG A 320 9.44 -57.03 17.09
N ASP A 321 8.61 -56.44 17.94
CA ASP A 321 8.43 -56.72 19.37
C ASP A 321 7.06 -57.42 19.58
N PRO A 322 7.01 -58.65 20.15
CA PRO A 322 5.76 -59.41 20.28
C PRO A 322 4.64 -58.77 21.12
N TYR A 323 4.87 -57.61 21.77
CA TYR A 323 4.04 -57.15 22.89
C TYR A 323 3.22 -55.85 22.71
N THR A 324 3.27 -55.18 21.56
CA THR A 324 2.71 -53.83 21.47
C THR A 324 1.97 -53.58 20.16
N GLY A 325 0.64 -53.71 20.20
CA GLY A 325 -0.24 -53.13 19.18
C GLY A 325 -0.82 -51.81 19.70
N GLY A 326 -0.45 -50.69 19.08
CA GLY A 326 -0.96 -49.36 19.38
C GLY A 326 -0.57 -48.83 20.76
N HIS A 327 0.53 -49.33 21.35
CA HIS A 327 1.02 -48.86 22.64
C HIS A 327 1.55 -47.43 22.53
N CYS A 328 2.42 -47.15 21.56
CA CYS A 328 2.92 -45.80 21.28
C CYS A 328 1.78 -44.78 21.09
N HIS A 329 0.72 -45.14 20.36
CA HIS A 329 -0.45 -44.26 20.20
C HIS A 329 -1.16 -43.97 21.54
N ARG A 330 -1.47 -45.01 22.32
CA ARG A 330 -2.14 -44.84 23.63
C ARG A 330 -1.28 -44.05 24.61
N LEU A 331 0.02 -44.30 24.63
CA LEU A 331 0.99 -43.59 25.47
C LEU A 331 1.07 -42.11 25.08
N ALA A 332 1.14 -41.80 23.79
CA ALA A 332 1.13 -40.42 23.28
C ALA A 332 -0.13 -39.66 23.72
N GLU A 333 -1.31 -40.28 23.59
CA GLU A 333 -2.57 -39.68 24.03
C GLU A 333 -2.70 -39.54 25.55
N GLN A 334 -2.11 -40.46 26.32
CA GLN A 334 -2.06 -40.37 27.77
C GLN A 334 -1.11 -39.26 28.23
N ALA A 335 0.08 -39.17 27.63
CA ALA A 335 1.05 -38.13 27.92
C ALA A 335 0.48 -36.74 27.60
N ALA A 336 -0.21 -36.60 26.45
CA ALA A 336 -0.89 -35.36 26.09
C ALA A 336 -2.01 -34.98 27.08
N ARG A 337 -2.75 -35.97 27.59
CA ARG A 337 -3.78 -35.73 28.61
C ARG A 337 -3.19 -35.28 29.94
N VAL A 338 -2.09 -35.88 30.37
CA VAL A 338 -1.37 -35.47 31.59
C VAL A 338 -0.82 -34.05 31.42
N ALA A 339 -0.17 -33.75 30.29
CA ALA A 339 0.33 -32.41 29.97
C ALA A 339 -0.79 -31.35 30.01
N ARG A 340 -1.98 -31.68 29.49
CA ARG A 340 -3.17 -30.81 29.59
C ARG A 340 -3.65 -30.59 31.02
N HIS A 341 -3.63 -31.61 31.88
CA HIS A 341 -4.00 -31.46 33.30
C HIS A 341 -2.98 -30.65 34.11
N LEU A 342 -1.77 -30.47 33.58
CA LEU A 342 -0.72 -29.63 34.16
C LEU A 342 -0.75 -28.19 33.61
N ASP A 343 -1.78 -27.83 32.84
CA ASP A 343 -1.94 -26.52 32.20
C ASP A 343 -0.72 -26.09 31.36
N LEU A 344 -0.03 -27.06 30.74
CA LEU A 344 1.09 -26.75 29.85
C LEU A 344 0.59 -26.05 28.58
N PRO A 345 1.39 -25.14 27.98
CA PRO A 345 1.07 -24.53 26.70
C PRO A 345 0.82 -25.58 25.60
N GLN A 346 -0.10 -25.30 24.67
CA GLN A 346 -0.47 -26.22 23.56
C GLN A 346 0.76 -26.76 22.80
N ARG A 347 1.75 -25.90 22.58
CA ARG A 347 3.02 -26.28 21.94
C ARG A 347 3.78 -27.35 22.74
N GLU A 348 3.81 -27.25 24.06
CA GLU A 348 4.48 -28.23 24.92
C GLU A 348 3.71 -29.54 24.98
N ILE A 349 2.37 -29.49 25.00
CA ILE A 349 1.52 -30.68 24.91
C ILE A 349 1.82 -31.46 23.61
N GLU A 350 1.93 -30.77 22.47
CA GLU A 350 2.27 -31.39 21.19
C GLU A 350 3.67 -32.00 21.17
N ILE A 351 4.66 -31.32 21.78
CA ILE A 351 6.02 -31.84 21.93
C ILE A 351 6.03 -33.12 22.78
N VAL A 352 5.33 -33.12 23.92
CA VAL A 352 5.23 -34.29 24.80
C VAL A 352 4.53 -35.45 24.08
N ARG A 353 3.44 -35.17 23.36
CA ARG A 353 2.69 -36.16 22.56
C ARG A 353 3.58 -36.80 21.49
N MET A 354 4.30 -35.99 20.73
CA MET A 354 5.23 -36.47 19.69
C MET A 354 6.41 -37.24 20.30
N GLY A 355 6.98 -36.74 21.40
CA GLY A 355 8.07 -37.42 22.11
C GLY A 355 7.66 -38.78 22.66
N ALA A 356 6.45 -38.89 23.21
CA ALA A 356 5.89 -40.16 23.67
C ALA A 356 5.63 -41.15 22.52
N ALA A 357 5.15 -40.68 21.37
CA ALA A 357 5.01 -41.50 20.17
C ALA A 357 6.37 -42.05 19.71
N LEU A 358 7.41 -41.20 19.69
CA LEU A 358 8.75 -41.55 19.19
C LEU A 358 9.70 -42.15 20.23
N HIS A 359 9.30 -42.32 21.49
CA HIS A 359 10.24 -42.59 22.58
C HIS A 359 11.11 -43.84 22.36
N ASP A 360 10.54 -44.85 21.71
CA ASP A 360 11.17 -46.14 21.44
C ASP A 360 11.71 -46.28 20.00
N VAL A 361 11.71 -45.20 19.21
CA VAL A 361 12.18 -45.23 17.81
C VAL A 361 13.64 -45.70 17.68
N GLY A 362 14.45 -45.49 18.73
CA GLY A 362 15.84 -45.94 18.80
C GLY A 362 16.01 -47.47 18.76
N LYS A 363 14.96 -48.24 19.08
CA LYS A 363 14.98 -49.72 19.00
C LYS A 363 15.23 -50.22 17.57
N ILE A 364 15.04 -49.40 16.54
CA ILE A 364 15.28 -49.79 15.14
C ILE A 364 16.72 -50.28 14.88
N ILE A 365 17.71 -49.70 15.56
CA ILE A 365 19.15 -50.01 15.38
C ILE A 365 19.55 -51.23 16.22
N VAL A 366 18.73 -51.64 17.19
CA VAL A 366 19.07 -52.75 18.08
C VAL A 366 18.95 -54.08 17.33
N PRO A 367 19.97 -54.95 17.34
CA PRO A 367 19.91 -56.26 16.72
C PRO A 367 18.84 -57.17 17.35
N ASP A 368 18.21 -58.02 16.55
CA ASP A 368 17.17 -58.97 16.99
C ASP A 368 17.66 -59.89 18.12
N ALA A 369 18.94 -60.29 18.11
CA ALA A 369 19.52 -61.13 19.16
C ALA A 369 19.53 -60.46 20.54
N ILE A 370 19.52 -59.12 20.59
CA ILE A 370 19.41 -58.33 21.82
C ILE A 370 17.94 -58.06 22.13
N LEU A 371 17.15 -57.60 21.15
CA LEU A 371 15.71 -57.30 21.31
C LEU A 371 14.87 -58.52 21.74
N LYS A 372 15.17 -59.70 21.18
CA LYS A 372 14.40 -60.95 21.38
C LYS A 372 15.11 -61.92 22.33
N LYS A 373 16.10 -61.46 23.10
CA LYS A 373 16.83 -62.30 24.05
C LYS A 373 15.86 -62.85 25.10
N PRO A 374 15.71 -64.18 25.26
CA PRO A 374 14.85 -64.75 26.29
C PRO A 374 15.51 -64.59 27.67
N GLY A 375 15.13 -63.54 28.40
CA GLY A 375 15.59 -63.25 29.76
C GLY A 375 16.68 -62.18 29.85
#